data_AF-A0A1Z4RE19-F1
#
_entry.id   AF-A0A1Z4RE19-F1
#
_cell.length_a   1.000
_cell.length_b   1.000
_cell.length_c   1.000
_cell.angle_alpha   90.00
_cell.angle_beta   90.00
_cell.angle_gamma   90.00
#
_symmetry.space_group_name_H-M   'P 1'
#
loop_
_entity.id
_entity.type
_entity.pdbx_description
1 polymer ?
#
loop_
_entity_poly.entity_id
_entity_poly.type
_entity_poly.pdbx_seq_one_letter_code
_entity_poly.pdbx_strand_id
1 'polypeptide(L)'
;MGGIGKTALSVKLAELVENDFDCLIWRSLRNAPSVEELLRDLIGFLSTESQIVINNSVDKQIPQLVNCLREKRCLVVLDNLESVLDSDQKAGNYRPGYRTHLGSI
;
A
#
# COMPACT_ATOMS: atom_id res chain seq x y z
N MET A 1 -10.76 16.47 -15.35
CA MET A 1 -11.11 17.35 -14.21
C MET A 1 -10.56 16.72 -12.94
N GLY A 2 -9.39 17.16 -12.47
CA GLY A 2 -8.75 16.66 -11.26
C GLY A 2 -8.09 17.85 -10.57
N GLY A 3 -8.30 18.00 -9.26
CA GLY A 3 -7.87 19.20 -8.53
C GLY A 3 -8.83 19.71 -7.46
N ILE A 4 -9.87 18.95 -7.08
CA ILE A 4 -10.80 19.33 -5.99
C ILE A 4 -10.10 19.28 -4.60
N GLY A 5 -8.78 19.07 -4.56
CA GLY A 5 -8.02 19.05 -3.31
C GLY A 5 -8.16 17.76 -2.51
N LYS A 6 -8.56 16.63 -3.10
CA LYS A 6 -8.61 15.33 -2.39
C LYS A 6 -7.23 14.92 -1.87
N THR A 7 -6.22 14.99 -2.75
CA THR A 7 -4.81 14.77 -2.39
C THR A 7 -4.36 15.78 -1.33
N ALA A 8 -4.74 17.06 -1.48
CA ALA A 8 -4.42 18.09 -0.49
C ALA A 8 -5.09 17.82 0.87
N LEU A 9 -6.32 17.30 0.89
CA LEU A 9 -7.05 16.88 2.09
C LEU A 9 -6.40 15.66 2.74
N SER A 10 -5.98 14.66 1.97
CA SER A 10 -5.25 13.50 2.48
C SER A 10 -3.89 13.89 3.06
N VAL A 11 -3.17 14.82 2.42
CA VAL A 11 -1.92 15.40 2.93
C VAL A 11 -2.18 16.18 4.21
N LYS A 12 -3.18 17.08 4.23
CA LYS A 12 -3.53 17.86 5.44
C LYS A 12 -3.97 16.98 6.60
N LEU A 13 -4.73 15.92 6.32
CA LEU A 13 -5.13 14.95 7.32
C LEU A 13 -3.91 14.22 7.87
N ALA A 14 -3.00 13.77 6.98
CA ALA A 14 -1.77 13.12 7.38
C ALA A 14 -0.88 14.03 8.26
N GLU A 15 -0.77 15.32 7.94
CA GLU A 15 -0.10 16.33 8.79
C GLU A 15 -0.78 16.48 10.16
N LEU A 16 -2.13 16.51 10.19
CA LEU A 16 -2.89 16.71 11.43
C LEU A 16 -2.78 15.52 12.39
N VAL A 17 -2.64 14.30 11.86
CA VAL A 17 -2.51 13.07 12.65
C VAL A 17 -1.06 12.60 12.74
N GLU A 18 -0.09 13.35 12.21
CA GLU A 18 1.32 12.94 12.14
C GLU A 18 1.88 12.60 13.54
N ASN A 19 1.46 13.34 14.58
CA ASN A 19 1.88 13.07 15.96
C ASN A 19 1.22 11.81 16.58
N ASP A 20 0.21 11.22 15.94
CA ASP A 20 -0.48 10.00 16.39
C ASP A 20 0.08 8.72 15.75
N PHE A 21 1.01 8.85 14.80
CA PHE A 21 1.63 7.74 14.09
C PHE A 21 3.16 7.87 14.12
N ASP A 22 3.84 6.78 14.47
CA ASP A 22 5.30 6.71 14.45
C ASP A 22 5.87 6.76 13.02
N CYS A 23 5.03 6.47 12.02
CA CYS A 23 5.43 6.46 10.62
C CYS A 23 4.29 6.82 9.66
N LEU A 24 4.61 7.62 8.63
CA LEU A 24 3.72 7.94 7.52
C LEU A 24 4.35 7.48 6.20
N ILE A 25 3.62 6.66 5.44
CA ILE A 25 4.08 6.13 4.16
C ILE A 25 3.11 6.54 3.07
N TRP A 26 3.60 7.27 2.08
CA TRP A 26 2.86 7.60 0.86
C TRP A 26 3.39 6.81 -0.33
N ARG A 27 2.52 6.08 -1.03
CA ARG A 27 2.84 5.37 -2.27
C ARG A 27 1.79 5.66 -3.34
N SER A 28 2.24 6.03 -4.53
CA SER A 28 1.36 6.24 -5.69
C SER A 28 1.32 4.97 -6.54
N LEU A 29 0.11 4.52 -6.88
CA LEU A 29 -0.13 3.37 -7.75
C LEU A 29 -0.26 3.78 -9.23
N ARG A 30 0.07 5.03 -9.59
CA ARG A 30 -0.11 5.58 -10.94
C ARG A 30 0.51 4.73 -12.05
N ASN A 31 1.69 4.16 -11.79
CA ASN A 31 2.41 3.31 -12.75
C ASN A 31 2.01 1.84 -12.67
N ALA A 32 1.00 1.51 -11.87
CA ALA A 32 0.56 0.15 -11.57
C ALA A 32 1.74 -0.79 -11.23
N PRO A 33 2.56 -0.49 -10.19
CA PRO A 33 3.64 -1.37 -9.76
C PRO A 33 3.08 -2.72 -9.33
N SER A 34 3.77 -3.82 -9.60
CA SER A 34 3.28 -5.14 -9.19
C SER A 34 3.02 -5.20 -7.68
N VAL A 35 2.10 -6.06 -7.25
CA VAL A 35 1.80 -6.25 -5.82
C VAL A 35 3.07 -6.61 -5.04
N GLU A 36 3.93 -7.43 -5.63
CA GLU A 36 5.19 -7.84 -5.03
C GLU A 36 6.15 -6.66 -4.85
N GLU A 37 6.29 -5.76 -5.84
CA GLU A 37 7.10 -4.54 -5.73
C GLU A 37 6.56 -3.61 -4.65
N LEU A 38 5.24 -3.39 -4.64
CA LEU A 38 4.59 -2.55 -3.62
C LEU A 38 4.84 -3.11 -2.20
N LEU A 39 4.69 -4.42 -2.02
CA LEU A 39 4.94 -5.05 -0.72
C LEU A 39 6.41 -4.97 -0.30
N ARG A 40 7.36 -5.21 -1.23
CA ARG A 40 8.79 -5.03 -0.94
C ARG A 40 9.10 -3.61 -0.48
N ASP A 41 8.57 -2.60 -1.16
CA ASP A 41 8.80 -1.20 -0.84
C ASP A 41 8.23 -0.82 0.53
N LEU A 42 7.03 -1.30 0.85
CA LEU A 42 6.39 -1.06 2.15
C LEU A 42 7.16 -1.74 3.29
N ILE A 43 7.51 -3.02 3.13
CA ILE A 43 8.29 -3.79 4.12
C ILE A 43 9.65 -3.13 4.32
N GLY A 44 10.36 -2.79 3.24
CA GLY A 44 11.68 -2.18 3.31
C GLY A 44 11.68 -0.83 4.04
N PHE A 45 10.62 -0.03 3.89
CA PHE A 45 10.49 1.23 4.61
C PHE A 45 10.12 1.05 6.09
N LEU A 46 9.24 0.10 6.40
CA LEU A 46 8.79 -0.17 7.77
C LEU A 46 9.82 -0.91 8.61
N SER A 47 10.72 -1.65 7.96
CA SER A 47 11.78 -2.41 8.60
C SER A 47 12.80 -1.45 9.22
N THR A 48 12.76 -1.33 10.55
CA THR A 48 13.70 -0.48 11.29
C THR A 48 15.12 -1.07 11.33
N GLU A 49 15.26 -2.38 11.09
CA GLU A 49 16.54 -3.08 11.12
C GLU A 49 17.04 -3.36 9.70
N SER A 50 18.31 -3.05 9.46
CA SER A 50 19.02 -3.23 8.17
C SER A 50 19.16 -4.69 7.70
N GLN A 51 18.46 -5.66 8.31
CA GLN A 51 18.60 -7.10 8.04
C GLN A 51 17.26 -7.85 7.87
N ILE A 52 16.14 -7.18 7.59
CA ILE A 52 14.93 -7.93 7.19
C ILE A 52 15.16 -8.60 5.83
N VAL A 53 15.10 -9.93 5.83
CA VAL A 53 15.05 -10.73 4.60
C VAL A 53 13.63 -10.67 4.05
N ILE A 54 13.45 -9.88 3.01
CA ILE A 54 12.16 -9.75 2.34
C ILE A 54 11.90 -11.03 1.52
N ASN A 55 10.77 -11.69 1.75
CA ASN A 55 10.43 -12.89 0.97
C ASN A 55 10.11 -12.54 -0.49
N ASN A 56 10.28 -13.51 -1.39
CA ASN A 56 10.01 -13.38 -2.84
C ASN A 56 8.61 -13.86 -3.26
N SER A 57 7.68 -13.97 -2.31
CA SER A 57 6.32 -14.45 -2.58
C SER A 57 5.34 -13.61 -1.79
N VAL A 58 4.26 -13.18 -2.45
CA VAL A 58 3.19 -12.36 -1.89
C VAL A 58 2.59 -13.00 -0.63
N ASP A 59 2.37 -14.32 -0.64
CA ASP A 59 1.80 -15.07 0.48
C ASP A 59 2.66 -14.97 1.76
N LYS A 60 3.97 -14.78 1.60
CA LYS A 60 4.91 -14.61 2.72
C LYS A 60 5.16 -13.13 3.04
N GLN A 61 5.10 -12.24 2.05
CA GLN A 61 5.26 -10.81 2.24
C GLN A 61 4.09 -10.18 3.00
N ILE A 62 2.85 -10.64 2.79
CA ILE A 62 1.68 -10.10 3.53
C ILE A 62 1.84 -10.29 5.05
N PRO A 63 2.11 -11.50 5.58
CA PRO A 63 2.37 -11.67 7.01
C PRO A 63 3.54 -10.83 7.52
N GLN A 64 4.62 -10.68 6.74
CA GLN A 64 5.76 -9.83 7.10
C GLN A 64 5.35 -8.36 7.23
N LEU A 65 4.63 -7.82 6.25
CA LEU A 65 4.11 -6.46 6.28
C LEU A 65 3.20 -6.24 7.49
N VAL A 66 2.29 -7.18 7.76
CA VAL A 66 1.39 -7.11 8.93
C VAL A 66 2.18 -7.09 10.24
N ASN A 67 3.27 -7.85 10.35
CA ASN A 67 4.13 -7.81 11.54
C ASN A 67 4.81 -6.44 11.69
N CYS A 68 5.38 -5.88 10.61
CA CYS A 68 5.97 -4.55 10.66
C CYS A 68 4.96 -3.47 11.06
N LEU A 69 3.71 -3.56 10.58
CA LEU A 69 2.63 -2.64 10.94
C LEU A 69 2.10 -2.82 12.39
N ARG A 70 2.41 -3.93 13.05
CA ARG A 70 2.06 -4.16 14.46
C ARG A 70 3.09 -3.61 15.43
N GLU A 71 4.35 -3.51 15.01
CA GLU A 71 5.44 -3.01 15.85
C GLU A 71 5.36 -1.50 16.09
N LYS A 72 4.74 -0.76 15.17
CA LYS A 72 4.62 0.70 15.21
C LYS A 72 3.25 1.15 14.72
N ARG A 73 2.75 2.27 15.25
CA ARG A 73 1.54 2.90 14.72
C ARG A 73 1.89 3.57 13.40
N CYS A 74 1.45 2.99 12.29
CA CYS A 74 1.80 3.47 10.96
C CYS A 74 0.57 3.84 10.14
N LEU A 75 0.67 4.96 9.42
CA LEU A 75 -0.33 5.40 8.44
C LEU A 75 0.20 5.15 7.02
N VAL A 76 -0.50 4.29 6.27
CA VAL A 76 -0.16 3.99 4.87
C VAL A 76 -1.21 4.61 3.96
N VAL A 77 -0.76 5.52 3.08
CA VAL A 77 -1.58 6.18 2.07
C VAL A 77 -1.23 5.65 0.70
N LEU A 78 -2.21 5.03 0.04
CA LEU A 78 -2.12 4.58 -1.34
C LEU A 78 -2.89 5.55 -2.24
N ASP A 79 -2.18 6.29 -3.09
CA ASP A 79 -2.76 7.26 -4.02
C ASP A 79 -2.90 6.66 -5.43
N ASN A 80 -3.81 7.20 -6.25
CA ASN A 80 -4.13 6.71 -7.60
C ASN A 80 -4.58 5.24 -7.67
N LEU A 81 -5.44 4.79 -6.75
CA LEU A 81 -5.96 3.42 -6.73
C LEU A 81 -6.67 3.02 -8.04
N GLU A 82 -7.27 3.97 -8.75
CA GLU A 82 -7.90 3.75 -10.05
C GLU A 82 -6.97 3.11 -11.09
N SER A 83 -5.66 3.31 -10.98
CA SER A 83 -4.66 2.75 -11.89
C SER A 83 -4.53 1.22 -11.79
N VAL A 84 -4.99 0.61 -10.69
CA VAL A 84 -4.92 -0.84 -10.46
C VAL A 84 -6.28 -1.52 -10.54
N LEU A 85 -7.34 -0.73 -10.69
CA LEU A 85 -8.69 -1.22 -10.94
C LEU A 85 -8.84 -1.63 -12.40
N ASP A 86 -9.66 -2.65 -12.60
CA ASP A 86 -10.11 -3.09 -13.91
C ASP A 86 -11.10 -2.07 -14.46
N SER A 87 -10.77 -1.45 -15.60
CA SER A 87 -11.59 -0.43 -16.24
C SER A 87 -12.82 -1.00 -16.95
N ASP A 88 -12.86 -2.31 -17.18
CA ASP A 88 -13.83 -2.95 -18.06
C ASP A 88 -15.03 -3.58 -17.31
N GLN A 89 -15.01 -3.58 -15.98
CA GLN A 89 -16.11 -4.10 -15.16
C GLN A 89 -16.58 -3.09 -14.11
N LYS A 90 -17.90 -3.07 -13.86
CA LYS A 90 -18.55 -2.26 -12.82
C LYS A 90 -17.73 -2.35 -11.53
N ALA A 91 -17.40 -1.19 -10.98
CA ALA A 91 -16.61 -0.93 -9.77
C ALA A 91 -16.37 -2.14 -8.85
N GLY A 92 -15.10 -2.39 -8.51
CA GLY A 92 -14.70 -3.34 -7.46
C GLY A 92 -13.77 -4.47 -7.91
N ASN A 93 -13.43 -4.54 -9.20
CA ASN A 93 -12.51 -5.54 -9.73
C ASN A 93 -11.10 -4.97 -9.92
N TYR A 94 -10.09 -5.75 -9.55
CA TYR A 94 -8.68 -5.42 -9.77
C TYR A 94 -8.18 -5.99 -11.10
N ARG A 95 -7.17 -5.35 -11.68
CA ARG A 95 -6.44 -5.90 -12.84
C ARG A 95 -5.88 -7.31 -12.50
N PRO A 96 -5.73 -8.22 -13.49
CA PRO A 96 -5.28 -9.59 -13.24
C PRO A 96 -4.01 -9.71 -12.37
N GLY A 97 -3.00 -8.85 -12.57
CA GLY A 97 -1.77 -8.83 -11.77
C GLY A 97 -1.93 -8.37 -10.31
N TYR A 98 -3.12 -7.90 -9.92
CA TYR A 98 -3.49 -7.48 -8.57
C TYR A 98 -4.52 -8.40 -7.92
N ARG A 99 -5.06 -9.38 -8.66
CA ARG A 99 -5.92 -10.42 -8.08
C ARG A 99 -5.00 -11.45 -7.44
N THR A 100 -4.95 -11.46 -6.11
CA THR A 100 -4.33 -12.58 -5.40
C THR A 100 -5.25 -13.78 -5.54
N HIS A 101 -4.70 -14.94 -5.90
CA HIS A 101 -5.44 -16.20 -5.91
C HIS A 101 -5.77 -16.61 -4.47
N LEU A 102 -6.78 -15.96 -3.87
CA LEU A 102 -7.45 -16.52 -2.71
C LEU A 102 -8.13 -17.80 -3.20
N GLY A 103 -7.53 -18.93 -2.86
CA GLY A 103 -8.09 -20.24 -3.11
C GLY A 103 -9.54 -20.27 -2.65
N SER A 104 -10.39 -20.83 -3.51
CA SER A 104 -11.79 -21.15 -3.22
C SER A 104 -11.90 -21.75 -1.81
N ILE A 105 -12.66 -21.09 -0.95
CA ILE A 105 -13.21 -21.71 0.27
C ILE A 105 -14.49 -22.41 -0.12
#